data_AF-A0A7C7UGH6-F1
#
_entry.id   AF-A0A7C7UGH6-F1
#
_cell.length_a   1.000
_cell.length_b   1.000
_cell.length_c   1.000
_cell.angle_alpha   90.00
_cell.angle_beta   90.00
_cell.angle_gamma   90.00
#
_symmetry.space_group_name_H-M   'P 1'
#
loop_
_entity.id
_entity.type
_entity.pdbx_description
1 polymer ?
#
loop_
_entity_poly.entity_id
_entity_poly.type
_entity_poly.pdbx_seq_one_letter_code
_entity_poly.pdbx_strand_id
1 'polypeptide(L)'
;ATAMRMLDNVIDYNYYAVPAARRSNLRHRPVGLGIMGFQDAPYKMELSYASEQAVEFADRSMEAVAWHAIKASTDLAEERGRYASFDGSLWSQGILPIDSLQRLGQAREDHQLDIDTTQRLDWENLRQRVQRVGMRNSNCLAIAPTATISNICGVSQSIEPAYQNLYVKSNLSGEFTIVNPSLVADLKARNLWDEVMVNDLKYFDGSVQAIDRIPEELKTRYATAFEIDSRWLVEAAARRQKWIDQAQSLNLYLAEPDGPTLDRIYKLAWVRGLKTTYYLRTLGATHMEKTGSRDTLARPDPEAESPAVCSVLDPDCEACQ
;
A
#
# COMPACT_ATOMS: atom_id res chain seq x y z
N ALA A 1 -19.51 -4.57 1.12
CA ALA A 1 -20.60 -4.85 2.07
C ALA A 1 -20.14 -5.72 3.25
N THR A 2 -19.68 -6.96 3.02
CA THR A 2 -19.32 -7.91 4.09
C THR A 2 -18.27 -7.37 5.07
N ALA A 3 -17.16 -6.82 4.58
CA ALA A 3 -16.10 -6.26 5.43
C ALA A 3 -16.61 -5.17 6.38
N MET A 4 -17.43 -4.23 5.88
CA MET A 4 -18.03 -3.16 6.69
C MET A 4 -18.94 -3.71 7.79
N ARG A 5 -19.77 -4.73 7.48
CA ARG A 5 -20.62 -5.39 8.49
C ARG A 5 -19.78 -6.10 9.55
N MET A 6 -18.70 -6.77 9.16
CA MET A 6 -17.78 -7.41 10.11
C MET A 6 -17.16 -6.36 11.05
N LEU A 7 -16.67 -5.25 10.51
CA LEU A 7 -16.11 -4.15 11.31
C LEU A 7 -17.16 -3.51 12.25
N ASP A 8 -18.40 -3.28 11.77
CA ASP A 8 -19.49 -2.76 12.62
C ASP A 8 -19.85 -3.73 13.74
N ASN A 9 -19.85 -5.04 13.48
CA ASN A 9 -20.07 -6.05 14.50
C ASN A 9 -18.98 -6.05 15.58
N VAL A 10 -17.71 -5.83 15.21
CA VAL A 10 -16.60 -5.77 16.18
C VAL A 10 -16.87 -4.71 17.25
N ILE A 11 -17.47 -3.57 16.91
CA ILE A 11 -17.79 -2.52 17.89
C ILE A 11 -18.67 -3.04 19.03
N ASP A 12 -19.62 -3.93 18.74
CA ASP A 12 -20.55 -4.45 19.74
C ASP A 12 -19.95 -5.62 20.53
N TYR A 13 -19.11 -6.44 19.90
CA TYR A 13 -18.46 -7.59 20.54
C TYR A 13 -17.16 -7.27 21.27
N ASN A 14 -16.52 -6.13 20.97
CA ASN A 14 -15.22 -5.81 21.52
C ASN A 14 -15.28 -5.61 23.04
N TYR A 15 -14.31 -6.18 23.75
CA TYR A 15 -14.08 -5.88 25.16
C TYR A 15 -13.39 -4.52 25.30
N TYR A 16 -13.98 -3.62 26.07
CA TYR A 16 -13.43 -2.28 26.31
C TYR A 16 -12.85 -2.19 27.72
N ALA A 17 -11.52 -2.11 27.82
CA ALA A 17 -10.83 -1.94 29.10
C ALA A 17 -11.15 -0.61 29.79
N VAL A 18 -11.38 0.46 29.01
CA VAL A 18 -11.70 1.80 29.54
C VAL A 18 -13.09 2.26 29.12
N PRO A 19 -13.94 2.73 30.06
CA PRO A 19 -15.31 3.16 29.74
C PRO A 19 -15.39 4.29 28.71
N ALA A 20 -14.39 5.17 28.66
CA ALA A 20 -14.31 6.25 27.68
C ALA A 20 -14.23 5.73 26.24
N ALA A 21 -13.45 4.66 26.00
CA ALA A 21 -13.35 4.03 24.68
C ALA A 21 -14.68 3.41 24.26
N ARG A 22 -15.35 2.69 25.17
CA ARG A 22 -16.70 2.13 24.90
C ARG A 22 -17.70 3.22 24.54
N ARG A 23 -17.74 4.32 25.31
CA ARG A 23 -18.62 5.46 25.04
C ARG A 23 -18.34 6.06 23.66
N SER A 24 -17.08 6.28 23.32
CA SER A 24 -16.68 6.83 22.02
C SER A 24 -17.12 5.92 20.87
N ASN A 25 -16.76 4.64 20.92
CA ASN A 25 -17.10 3.68 19.86
C ASN A 25 -18.61 3.50 19.70
N LEU A 26 -19.39 3.41 20.77
CA LEU A 26 -20.84 3.25 20.64
C LEU A 26 -21.53 4.53 20.14
N ARG A 27 -20.99 5.72 20.46
CA ARG A 27 -21.53 7.01 20.02
C ARG A 27 -21.25 7.31 18.55
N HIS A 28 -20.05 7.02 18.09
CA HIS A 28 -19.54 7.43 16.78
C HIS A 28 -19.43 6.25 15.80
N ARG A 29 -19.27 5.03 16.30
CA ARG A 29 -19.09 3.80 15.53
C ARG A 29 -18.04 3.90 14.40
N PRO A 30 -16.86 4.50 14.62
CA PRO A 30 -15.84 4.60 13.57
C PRO A 30 -15.26 3.23 13.27
N VAL A 31 -14.99 2.96 11.99
CA VAL A 31 -14.25 1.80 11.51
C VAL A 31 -13.17 2.23 10.53
N GLY A 32 -12.20 1.37 10.25
CA GLY A 32 -11.11 1.65 9.30
C GLY A 32 -10.94 0.48 8.34
N LEU A 33 -11.64 0.54 7.20
CA LEU A 33 -11.40 -0.38 6.09
C LEU A 33 -10.24 0.14 5.25
N GLY A 34 -9.18 -0.65 5.16
CA GLY A 34 -7.99 -0.39 4.34
C GLY A 34 -7.88 -1.35 3.16
N ILE A 35 -6.74 -1.27 2.47
CA ILE A 35 -6.36 -2.17 1.39
C ILE A 35 -4.94 -2.72 1.63
N MET A 36 -4.61 -3.83 1.00
CA MET A 36 -3.26 -4.41 0.94
C MET A 36 -3.07 -5.10 -0.42
N GLY A 37 -1.85 -5.47 -0.76
CA GLY A 37 -1.52 -6.01 -2.09
C GLY A 37 -1.54 -4.95 -3.19
N PHE A 38 -1.38 -3.66 -2.84
CA PHE A 38 -1.45 -2.60 -3.85
C PHE A 38 -0.35 -2.71 -4.89
N GLN A 39 0.88 -3.14 -4.54
CA GLN A 39 1.98 -3.31 -5.50
C GLN A 39 1.77 -4.53 -6.41
N ASP A 40 1.14 -5.57 -5.90
CA ASP A 40 0.87 -6.78 -6.69
C ASP A 40 -0.15 -6.55 -7.81
N ALA A 41 -1.07 -5.59 -7.61
CA ALA A 41 -2.07 -5.26 -8.62
C ALA A 41 -1.46 -4.61 -9.89
N PRO A 42 -0.64 -3.54 -9.82
CA PRO A 42 0.17 -3.05 -10.91
C PRO A 42 1.02 -4.12 -11.58
N TYR A 43 1.65 -5.04 -10.84
CA TYR A 43 2.38 -6.16 -11.45
C TYR A 43 1.49 -7.01 -12.35
N LYS A 44 0.29 -7.38 -11.88
CA LYS A 44 -0.69 -8.13 -12.69
C LYS A 44 -1.24 -7.34 -13.87
N MET A 45 -1.18 -6.01 -13.81
CA MET A 45 -1.57 -5.11 -14.89
C MET A 45 -0.38 -4.71 -15.78
N GLU A 46 0.80 -5.31 -15.55
CA GLU A 46 2.02 -5.01 -16.28
C GLU A 46 2.52 -3.55 -16.14
N LEU A 47 2.11 -2.88 -15.07
CA LEU A 47 2.41 -1.47 -14.77
C LEU A 47 3.55 -1.33 -13.75
N SER A 48 4.36 -0.28 -13.91
CA SER A 48 5.27 0.20 -12.86
C SER A 48 4.52 1.06 -11.86
N TYR A 49 4.89 0.97 -10.58
CA TYR A 49 4.38 1.89 -9.55
C TYR A 49 4.70 3.35 -9.90
N ALA A 50 5.89 3.59 -10.49
CA ALA A 50 6.37 4.92 -10.89
C ALA A 50 5.79 5.37 -12.24
N SER A 51 4.46 5.37 -12.38
CA SER A 51 3.78 5.74 -13.61
C SER A 51 2.44 6.44 -13.37
N GLU A 52 2.03 7.28 -14.32
CA GLU A 52 0.70 7.92 -14.32
C GLU A 52 -0.43 6.88 -14.31
N GLN A 53 -0.23 5.74 -14.99
CA GLN A 53 -1.19 4.64 -15.00
C GLN A 53 -1.39 4.03 -13.60
N ALA A 54 -0.33 3.92 -12.79
CA ALA A 54 -0.44 3.45 -11.40
C ALA A 54 -1.09 4.50 -10.49
N VAL A 55 -0.85 5.80 -10.73
CA VAL A 55 -1.53 6.91 -10.03
C VAL A 55 -3.04 6.91 -10.36
N GLU A 56 -3.41 6.72 -11.63
CA GLU A 56 -4.80 6.58 -12.06
C GLU A 56 -5.45 5.31 -11.51
N PHE A 57 -4.71 4.20 -11.43
CA PHE A 57 -5.19 2.99 -10.77
C PHE A 57 -5.42 3.22 -9.28
N ALA A 58 -4.54 3.95 -8.59
CA ALA A 58 -4.71 4.33 -7.18
C ALA A 58 -5.99 5.13 -6.97
N ASP A 59 -6.29 6.07 -7.87
CA ASP A 59 -7.54 6.83 -7.86
C ASP A 59 -8.76 5.91 -8.00
N ARG A 60 -8.84 5.21 -9.14
CA ARG A 60 -10.00 4.39 -9.53
C ARG A 60 -10.32 3.28 -8.54
N SER A 61 -9.28 2.59 -8.07
CA SER A 61 -9.44 1.50 -7.11
C SER A 61 -9.98 2.01 -5.78
N MET A 62 -9.45 3.14 -5.29
CA MET A 62 -9.89 3.71 -4.01
C MET A 62 -11.26 4.37 -4.12
N GLU A 63 -11.61 4.96 -5.27
CA GLU A 63 -12.96 5.46 -5.55
C GLU A 63 -14.00 4.34 -5.40
N ALA A 64 -13.73 3.18 -6.02
CA ALA A 64 -14.62 2.03 -5.93
C ALA A 64 -14.73 1.47 -4.51
N VAL A 65 -13.61 1.34 -3.79
CA VAL A 65 -13.60 0.90 -2.38
C VAL A 65 -14.43 1.87 -1.53
N ALA A 66 -14.24 3.17 -1.70
CA ALA A 66 -14.94 4.19 -0.92
C ALA A 66 -16.44 4.21 -1.18
N TRP A 67 -16.84 4.18 -2.46
CA TRP A 67 -18.25 4.14 -2.84
C TRP A 67 -18.97 2.93 -2.23
N HIS A 68 -18.36 1.74 -2.33
CA HIS A 68 -18.93 0.53 -1.75
C HIS A 68 -18.91 0.49 -0.22
N ALA A 69 -17.92 1.10 0.42
CA ALA A 69 -17.85 1.21 1.88
C ALA A 69 -18.93 2.13 2.43
N ILE A 70 -19.10 3.32 1.83
CA ILE A 70 -20.11 4.30 2.20
C ILE A 70 -21.51 3.71 1.96
N LYS A 71 -21.75 3.13 0.78
CA LYS A 71 -23.02 2.44 0.50
C LYS A 71 -23.33 1.36 1.54
N ALA A 72 -22.33 0.54 1.90
CA ALA A 72 -22.54 -0.51 2.90
C ALA A 72 -22.85 0.04 4.30
N SER A 73 -22.24 1.16 4.69
CA SER A 73 -22.57 1.82 5.95
C SER A 73 -23.99 2.41 5.93
N THR A 74 -24.46 2.92 4.79
CA THR A 74 -25.85 3.35 4.61
C THR A 74 -26.83 2.19 4.66
N ASP A 75 -26.51 1.05 4.03
CA ASP A 75 -27.34 -0.16 4.08
C ASP A 75 -27.45 -0.69 5.53
N LEU A 76 -26.35 -0.63 6.30
CA LEU A 76 -26.38 -0.96 7.74
C LEU A 76 -27.17 0.05 8.57
N ALA A 77 -27.22 1.32 8.15
CA ALA A 77 -28.03 2.34 8.83
C ALA A 77 -29.54 2.07 8.63
N GLU A 78 -29.93 1.56 7.46
CA GLU A 78 -31.30 1.13 7.16
C GLU A 78 -31.73 -0.06 8.03
N GLU A 79 -30.82 -1.02 8.24
CA GLU A 79 -31.07 -2.21 9.07
C GLU A 79 -31.02 -1.91 10.58
N ARG A 80 -30.01 -1.16 11.03
CA ARG A 80 -29.62 -1.08 12.46
C ARG A 80 -29.78 0.32 13.06
N GLY A 81 -30.21 1.29 12.26
CA GLY A 81 -30.21 2.70 12.60
C GLY A 81 -28.85 3.38 12.42
N ARG A 82 -28.90 4.71 12.29
CA ARG A 82 -27.75 5.60 12.17
C ARG A 82 -26.91 5.62 13.45
N TYR A 83 -25.62 5.99 13.38
CA TYR A 83 -24.84 6.21 14.61
C TYR A 83 -25.36 7.42 15.39
N ALA A 84 -25.18 7.42 16.72
CA ALA A 84 -25.89 8.33 17.63
C ALA A 84 -25.54 9.82 17.44
N SER A 85 -24.39 10.12 16.83
CA SER A 85 -23.90 11.49 16.57
C SER A 85 -23.94 11.86 15.09
N PHE A 86 -24.83 11.21 14.31
CA PHE A 86 -24.97 11.46 12.88
C PHE A 86 -25.49 12.88 12.58
N ASP A 87 -26.50 13.34 13.30
CA ASP A 87 -27.09 14.65 13.04
C ASP A 87 -26.07 15.76 13.35
N GLY A 88 -25.84 16.65 12.38
CA GLY A 88 -24.81 17.70 12.43
C GLY A 88 -23.46 17.30 11.81
N SER A 89 -23.23 16.01 11.53
CA SER A 89 -22.03 15.56 10.82
C SER A 89 -21.96 16.04 9.36
N LEU A 90 -20.78 15.94 8.75
CA LEU A 90 -20.61 16.17 7.31
C LEU A 90 -21.51 15.26 6.47
N TRP A 91 -21.70 14.00 6.88
CA TRP A 91 -22.61 13.06 6.21
C TRP A 91 -24.05 13.57 6.20
N SER A 92 -24.54 14.09 7.34
CA SER A 92 -25.89 14.66 7.42
C SER A 92 -26.06 15.92 6.56
N GLN A 93 -24.97 16.65 6.32
CA GLN A 93 -24.93 17.82 5.42
C GLN A 93 -24.77 17.42 3.95
N GLY A 94 -24.64 16.12 3.65
CA GLY A 94 -24.37 15.62 2.30
C GLY A 94 -22.98 15.97 1.80
N ILE A 95 -21.98 16.04 2.67
CA ILE A 95 -20.59 16.38 2.34
C ILE A 95 -19.76 15.13 2.50
N LEU A 96 -19.32 14.58 1.37
CA LEU A 96 -18.52 13.36 1.28
C LEU A 96 -17.02 13.74 1.29
N PRO A 97 -16.11 12.76 1.35
CA PRO A 97 -14.67 13.03 1.34
C PRO A 97 -14.21 13.90 0.17
N ILE A 98 -14.76 13.70 -1.03
CA ILE A 98 -14.42 14.48 -2.21
C ILE A 98 -14.80 15.97 -2.06
N ASP A 99 -15.95 16.28 -1.47
CA ASP A 99 -16.42 17.66 -1.28
C ASP A 99 -15.68 18.35 -0.13
N SER A 100 -15.14 17.57 0.82
CA SER A 100 -14.34 18.10 1.92
C SER A 100 -13.07 18.81 1.44
N LEU A 101 -12.58 18.46 0.23
CA LEU A 101 -11.45 19.13 -0.40
C LEU A 101 -11.74 20.59 -0.76
N GLN A 102 -12.97 20.90 -1.16
CA GLN A 102 -13.36 22.29 -1.43
C GLN A 102 -13.28 23.12 -0.15
N ARG A 103 -13.75 22.56 0.98
CA ARG A 103 -13.64 23.20 2.29
C ARG A 103 -12.18 23.36 2.71
N LEU A 104 -11.33 22.36 2.44
CA LEU A 104 -9.90 22.44 2.70
C LEU A 104 -9.26 23.59 1.91
N GLY A 105 -9.57 23.70 0.61
CA GLY A 105 -9.03 24.77 -0.25
C GLY A 105 -9.47 26.16 0.20
N GLN A 106 -10.71 26.31 0.70
CA GLN A 106 -11.21 27.57 1.27
C GLN A 106 -10.54 27.92 2.61
N ALA A 107 -10.20 26.92 3.42
CA ALA A 107 -9.59 27.11 4.73
C ALA A 107 -8.08 27.37 4.67
N ARG A 108 -7.41 26.96 3.59
CA ARG A 108 -5.98 27.18 3.38
C ARG A 108 -5.72 28.57 2.80
N GLU A 109 -5.21 29.46 3.65
CA GLU A 109 -4.84 30.84 3.29
C GLU A 109 -3.69 30.90 2.25
N ASP A 110 -2.89 29.83 2.17
CA ASP A 110 -1.80 29.71 1.22
C ASP A 110 -2.25 29.51 -0.24
N HIS A 111 -3.51 29.10 -0.46
CA HIS A 111 -4.09 28.77 -1.78
C HIS A 111 -3.28 27.77 -2.62
N GLN A 112 -2.50 26.89 -1.99
CA GLN A 112 -1.62 25.93 -2.68
C GLN A 112 -2.22 24.52 -2.77
N LEU A 113 -3.52 24.34 -2.51
CA LEU A 113 -4.15 23.04 -2.68
C LEU A 113 -4.29 22.73 -4.18
N ASP A 114 -3.48 21.80 -4.66
CA ASP A 114 -3.55 21.30 -6.04
C ASP A 114 -3.79 19.79 -6.01
N ILE A 115 -5.05 19.41 -6.19
CA ILE A 115 -5.50 18.02 -6.17
C ILE A 115 -6.54 17.79 -7.25
N ASP A 116 -6.47 16.64 -7.90
CA ASP A 116 -7.48 16.22 -8.85
C ASP A 116 -8.81 15.91 -8.18
N THR A 117 -9.88 16.32 -8.85
CA THR A 117 -11.26 16.15 -8.38
C THR A 117 -12.10 15.26 -9.29
N THR A 118 -11.45 14.48 -10.15
CA THR A 118 -12.10 13.55 -11.08
C THR A 118 -12.93 12.52 -10.30
N GLN A 119 -14.17 12.30 -10.76
CA GLN A 119 -15.11 11.32 -10.23
C GLN A 119 -15.66 10.50 -11.39
N ARG A 120 -15.82 9.19 -11.19
CA ARG A 120 -16.26 8.22 -12.21
C ARG A 120 -17.52 7.47 -11.79
N LEU A 121 -17.79 7.37 -10.49
CA LEU A 121 -18.99 6.71 -9.97
C LEU A 121 -20.12 7.71 -9.69
N ASP A 122 -21.33 7.17 -9.55
CA ASP A 122 -22.52 7.94 -9.25
C ASP A 122 -22.56 8.32 -7.75
N TRP A 123 -21.85 9.40 -7.43
CA TRP A 123 -21.75 9.94 -6.08
C TRP A 123 -23.00 10.71 -5.67
N GLU A 124 -23.76 11.25 -6.61
CA GLU A 124 -24.94 12.06 -6.32
C GLU A 124 -26.09 11.20 -5.78
N ASN A 125 -26.39 10.07 -6.43
CA ASN A 125 -27.38 9.15 -5.88
C ASN A 125 -26.98 8.57 -4.52
N LEU A 126 -25.68 8.30 -4.32
CA LEU A 126 -25.18 7.85 -3.02
C LEU A 126 -25.31 8.96 -1.95
N ARG A 127 -24.98 10.21 -2.28
CA ARG A 127 -25.12 11.38 -1.40
C ARG A 127 -26.56 11.55 -0.94
N GLN A 128 -27.52 11.50 -1.85
CA GLN A 128 -28.94 11.61 -1.53
C GLN A 128 -29.40 10.46 -0.62
N ARG A 129 -28.92 9.23 -0.87
CA ARG A 129 -29.20 8.08 0.00
C ARG A 129 -28.60 8.27 1.39
N VAL A 130 -27.37 8.77 1.49
CA VAL A 130 -26.70 9.10 2.77
C VAL A 130 -27.49 10.16 3.54
N GLN A 131 -28.00 11.21 2.90
CA GLN A 131 -28.79 12.23 3.60
C GLN A 131 -30.15 11.69 4.07
N ARG A 132 -30.81 10.87 3.25
CA ARG A 132 -32.15 10.32 3.54
C ARG A 132 -32.13 9.23 4.60
N VAL A 133 -31.21 8.27 4.48
CA VAL A 133 -31.14 7.06 5.33
C VAL A 133 -30.12 7.23 6.45
N GLY A 134 -29.02 7.93 6.17
CA GLY A 134 -27.89 8.13 7.06
C GLY A 134 -26.76 7.12 6.91
N MET A 135 -25.88 7.13 7.89
CA MET A 135 -24.70 6.27 7.96
C MET A 135 -24.69 5.49 9.28
N ARG A 136 -24.21 4.25 9.25
CA ARG A 136 -24.00 3.45 10.46
C ARG A 136 -22.69 3.80 11.16
N ASN A 137 -21.71 4.31 10.42
CA ASN A 137 -20.36 4.57 10.90
C ASN A 137 -19.98 6.03 10.62
N SER A 138 -19.37 6.71 11.60
CA SER A 138 -18.87 8.09 11.43
C SER A 138 -17.67 8.19 10.49
N ASN A 139 -16.84 7.14 10.46
CA ASN A 139 -15.71 6.98 9.57
C ASN A 139 -15.68 5.53 9.08
N CYS A 140 -15.28 5.33 7.84
CA CYS A 140 -15.31 4.05 7.16
C CYS A 140 -13.93 3.60 6.67
N LEU A 141 -13.06 4.53 6.26
CA LEU A 141 -11.88 4.21 5.45
C LEU A 141 -10.61 4.69 6.14
N ALA A 142 -9.65 3.79 6.32
CA ALA A 142 -8.30 4.10 6.78
C ALA A 142 -7.34 3.04 6.28
N ILE A 143 -6.27 3.47 5.60
CA ILE A 143 -5.23 2.54 5.13
C ILE A 143 -4.16 2.45 6.21
N ALA A 144 -4.20 1.37 6.99
CA ALA A 144 -3.22 1.06 8.02
C ALA A 144 -2.08 0.18 7.49
N PRO A 145 -0.97 0.03 8.24
CA PRO A 145 0.05 -0.97 7.95
C PRO A 145 -0.53 -2.37 8.10
N THR A 146 -0.17 -3.29 7.19
CA THR A 146 -0.71 -4.66 7.15
C THR A 146 0.36 -5.72 7.25
N ALA A 147 1.50 -5.42 7.88
CA ALA A 147 2.69 -6.28 7.94
C ALA A 147 2.39 -7.77 8.23
N THR A 148 1.61 -8.06 9.27
CA THR A 148 1.28 -9.45 9.63
C THR A 148 0.26 -10.08 8.67
N ILE A 149 -0.84 -9.39 8.38
CA ILE A 149 -1.95 -9.97 7.60
C ILE A 149 -1.63 -10.09 6.10
N SER A 150 -0.77 -9.22 5.57
CA SER A 150 -0.27 -9.31 4.19
C SER A 150 0.63 -10.54 4.00
N ASN A 151 1.49 -10.83 4.98
CA ASN A 151 2.27 -12.07 5.00
C ASN A 151 1.38 -13.33 5.06
N ILE A 152 0.30 -13.30 5.86
CA ILE A 152 -0.67 -14.41 5.92
C ILE A 152 -1.36 -14.61 4.57
N CYS A 153 -1.73 -13.52 3.90
CA CYS A 153 -2.40 -13.57 2.60
C CYS A 153 -1.46 -13.75 1.41
N GLY A 154 -0.13 -13.69 1.61
CA GLY A 154 0.86 -13.79 0.55
C GLY A 154 0.82 -12.63 -0.45
N VAL A 155 0.53 -11.41 0.01
CA VAL A 155 0.46 -10.19 -0.83
C VAL A 155 1.33 -9.08 -0.28
N SER A 156 1.59 -8.05 -1.09
CA SER A 156 2.36 -6.87 -0.70
C SER A 156 1.73 -6.11 0.46
N GLN A 157 2.56 -5.41 1.23
CA GLN A 157 2.09 -4.66 2.40
C GLN A 157 1.33 -3.41 1.94
N SER A 158 0.11 -3.26 2.43
CA SER A 158 -0.71 -2.04 2.33
C SER A 158 -0.66 -1.39 0.93
N ILE A 159 -0.24 -0.14 0.86
CA ILE A 159 0.03 0.66 -0.35
C ILE A 159 1.51 0.77 -0.69
N GLU A 160 2.37 -0.02 -0.03
CA GLU A 160 3.82 0.13 -0.14
C GLU A 160 4.35 -0.44 -1.47
N PRO A 161 5.36 0.20 -2.09
CA PRO A 161 6.14 -0.44 -3.14
C PRO A 161 6.92 -1.64 -2.58
N ALA A 162 7.38 -2.52 -3.45
CA ALA A 162 8.22 -3.64 -3.03
C ALA A 162 9.53 -3.12 -2.41
N TYR A 163 9.80 -3.46 -1.15
CA TYR A 163 11.02 -3.02 -0.46
C TYR A 163 12.28 -3.56 -1.13
N GLN A 164 12.26 -4.86 -1.45
CA GLN A 164 13.29 -5.59 -2.21
C GLN A 164 12.60 -6.70 -3.02
N ASN A 165 13.16 -7.07 -4.18
CA ASN A 165 12.66 -8.25 -4.92
C ASN A 165 13.25 -9.57 -4.41
N LEU A 166 14.23 -9.52 -3.52
CA LEU A 166 14.85 -10.68 -2.89
C LEU A 166 15.09 -10.36 -1.42
N TYR A 167 14.66 -11.25 -0.53
CA TYR A 167 14.96 -11.14 0.90
C TYR A 167 15.23 -12.52 1.50
N VAL A 168 16.12 -12.56 2.49
CA VAL A 168 16.47 -13.79 3.21
C VAL A 168 15.62 -13.89 4.48
N LYS A 169 14.93 -15.01 4.64
CA LYS A 169 14.19 -15.36 5.83
C LYS A 169 14.91 -16.50 6.55
N SER A 170 15.52 -16.19 7.69
CA SER A 170 16.12 -17.19 8.57
C SER A 170 15.06 -17.76 9.51
N ASN A 171 14.95 -19.09 9.59
CA ASN A 171 14.11 -19.80 10.55
C ASN A 171 14.94 -20.91 11.24
N LEU A 172 14.31 -21.72 12.08
CA LEU A 172 14.99 -22.81 12.81
C LEU A 172 15.64 -23.86 11.89
N SER A 173 15.21 -23.95 10.64
CA SER A 173 15.65 -24.94 9.64
C SER A 173 16.68 -24.38 8.65
N GLY A 174 17.10 -23.12 8.80
CA GLY A 174 18.12 -22.48 7.96
C GLY A 174 17.68 -21.15 7.34
N GLU A 175 18.45 -20.69 6.36
CA GLU A 175 18.20 -19.44 5.64
C GLU A 175 17.54 -19.71 4.29
N PHE A 176 16.35 -19.13 4.10
CA PHE A 176 15.57 -19.29 2.87
C PHE A 176 15.56 -17.97 2.10
N THR A 177 16.10 -17.98 0.89
CA THR A 177 16.01 -16.84 -0.02
C THR A 177 14.64 -16.83 -0.67
N ILE A 178 13.85 -15.79 -0.43
CA ILE A 178 12.54 -15.58 -1.04
C ILE A 178 12.68 -14.50 -2.11
N VAL A 179 12.28 -14.85 -3.33
CA VAL A 179 12.27 -13.93 -4.49
C VAL A 179 10.84 -13.55 -4.81
N ASN A 180 10.63 -12.30 -5.25
CA ASN A 180 9.35 -11.78 -5.71
C ASN A 180 8.73 -12.72 -6.77
N PRO A 181 7.61 -13.40 -6.48
CA PRO A 181 7.03 -14.39 -7.37
C PRO A 181 6.65 -13.83 -8.75
N SER A 182 6.24 -12.55 -8.79
CA SER A 182 5.88 -11.88 -10.05
C SER A 182 7.11 -11.71 -10.94
N LEU A 183 8.25 -11.27 -10.37
CA LEU A 183 9.51 -11.14 -11.10
C LEU A 183 9.98 -12.49 -11.65
N VAL A 184 9.92 -13.56 -10.83
CA VAL A 184 10.30 -14.90 -11.27
C VAL A 184 9.42 -15.36 -12.43
N ALA A 185 8.12 -15.13 -12.37
CA ALA A 185 7.19 -15.49 -13.45
C ALA A 185 7.53 -14.74 -14.76
N ASP A 186 7.78 -13.43 -14.68
CA ASP A 186 8.12 -12.61 -15.84
C ASP A 186 9.48 -12.97 -16.47
N LEU A 187 10.47 -13.31 -15.64
CA LEU A 187 11.79 -13.79 -16.09
C LEU A 187 11.69 -15.17 -16.74
N LYS A 188 10.89 -16.10 -16.16
CA LYS A 188 10.64 -17.42 -16.76
C LYS A 188 9.94 -17.30 -18.11
N ALA A 189 8.93 -16.45 -18.22
CA ALA A 189 8.21 -16.21 -19.48
C ALA A 189 9.13 -15.71 -20.61
N ARG A 190 10.25 -15.06 -20.27
CA ARG A 190 11.26 -14.55 -21.21
C ARG A 190 12.50 -15.45 -21.33
N ASN A 191 12.48 -16.64 -20.73
CA ASN A 191 13.64 -17.55 -20.67
C ASN A 191 14.90 -16.91 -20.07
N LEU A 192 14.73 -15.96 -19.13
CA LEU A 192 15.82 -15.27 -18.44
C LEU A 192 16.12 -15.87 -17.06
N TRP A 193 15.27 -16.79 -16.59
CA TRP A 193 15.39 -17.42 -15.27
C TRP A 193 16.33 -18.63 -15.31
N ASP A 194 17.58 -18.42 -14.89
CA ASP A 194 18.62 -19.44 -14.74
C ASP A 194 19.45 -19.22 -13.47
N GLU A 195 20.41 -20.11 -13.18
CA GLU A 195 21.26 -20.02 -12.00
C GLU A 195 22.08 -18.72 -11.97
N VAL A 196 22.51 -18.23 -13.14
CA VAL A 196 23.24 -16.95 -13.25
C VAL A 196 22.35 -15.80 -12.81
N MET A 197 21.09 -15.75 -13.27
CA MET A 197 20.12 -14.73 -12.86
C MET A 197 19.84 -14.77 -11.36
N VAL A 198 19.73 -15.96 -10.77
CA VAL A 198 19.55 -16.10 -9.31
C VAL A 198 20.76 -15.55 -8.55
N ASN A 199 21.97 -15.80 -9.03
CA ASN A 199 23.19 -15.28 -8.43
C ASN A 199 23.32 -13.75 -8.61
N ASP A 200 22.96 -13.23 -9.78
CA ASP A 200 22.94 -11.78 -10.04
C ASP A 200 21.94 -11.08 -9.10
N LEU A 201 20.73 -11.62 -8.94
CA LEU A 201 19.73 -11.09 -8.01
C LEU A 201 20.22 -11.11 -6.56
N LYS A 202 20.97 -12.13 -6.14
CA LYS A 202 21.60 -12.18 -4.81
C LYS A 202 22.70 -11.13 -4.68
N TYR A 203 23.55 -11.00 -5.70
CA TYR A 203 24.66 -10.06 -5.71
C TYR A 203 24.20 -8.61 -5.62
N PHE A 204 23.10 -8.27 -6.28
CA PHE A 204 22.49 -6.93 -6.26
C PHE A 204 21.39 -6.76 -5.20
N ASP A 205 21.33 -7.64 -4.17
CA ASP A 205 20.36 -7.57 -3.07
C ASP A 205 18.88 -7.42 -3.55
N GLY A 206 18.55 -8.07 -4.66
CA GLY A 206 17.23 -8.06 -5.30
C GLY A 206 16.96 -6.87 -6.20
N SER A 207 17.91 -5.95 -6.38
CA SER A 207 17.80 -4.90 -7.41
C SER A 207 17.96 -5.52 -8.80
N VAL A 208 17.09 -5.13 -9.71
CA VAL A 208 17.15 -5.53 -11.12
C VAL A 208 17.86 -4.50 -12.01
N GLN A 209 18.17 -3.31 -11.47
CA GLN A 209 18.62 -2.16 -12.26
C GLN A 209 19.97 -2.42 -12.94
N ALA A 210 20.90 -3.07 -12.23
CA ALA A 210 22.27 -3.32 -12.69
C ALA A 210 22.43 -4.61 -13.51
N ILE A 211 21.36 -5.38 -13.75
CA ILE A 211 21.43 -6.65 -14.47
C ILE A 211 21.14 -6.40 -15.95
N ASP A 212 22.18 -6.43 -16.80
CA ASP A 212 22.08 -6.10 -18.23
C ASP A 212 21.14 -7.02 -19.03
N ARG A 213 20.99 -8.27 -18.59
CA ARG A 213 20.10 -9.25 -19.22
C ARG A 213 18.61 -8.92 -19.05
N ILE A 214 18.26 -8.09 -18.07
CA ILE A 214 16.86 -7.74 -17.79
C ILE A 214 16.45 -6.56 -18.69
N PRO A 215 15.37 -6.69 -19.49
CA PRO A 215 14.86 -5.58 -20.30
C PRO A 215 14.44 -4.38 -19.46
N GLU A 216 14.58 -3.17 -20.01
CA GLU A 216 14.29 -1.91 -19.32
C GLU A 216 12.84 -1.82 -18.80
N GLU A 217 11.88 -2.44 -19.49
CA GLU A 217 10.49 -2.52 -19.06
C GLU A 217 10.35 -3.23 -17.69
N LEU A 218 11.11 -4.30 -17.48
CA LEU A 218 11.09 -5.09 -16.24
C LEU A 218 11.88 -4.38 -15.16
N LYS A 219 12.98 -3.70 -15.51
CA LYS A 219 13.71 -2.83 -14.58
C LYS A 219 12.82 -1.73 -14.01
N THR A 220 12.05 -1.07 -14.89
CA THR A 220 11.08 -0.05 -14.50
C THR A 220 9.93 -0.63 -13.68
N ARG A 221 9.41 -1.80 -14.07
CA ARG A 221 8.29 -2.47 -13.38
C ARG A 221 8.67 -2.91 -11.97
N TYR A 222 9.83 -3.54 -11.81
CA TYR A 222 10.32 -4.13 -10.56
C TYR A 222 11.28 -3.21 -9.79
N ALA A 223 11.24 -1.91 -10.06
CA ALA A 223 11.96 -0.92 -9.27
C ALA A 223 11.52 -1.01 -7.80
N THR A 224 12.50 -1.09 -6.90
CA THR A 224 12.25 -1.23 -5.47
C THR A 224 11.92 0.11 -4.81
N ALA A 225 11.50 0.09 -3.54
CA ALA A 225 11.07 1.26 -2.80
C ALA A 225 12.10 2.41 -2.80
N PHE A 226 13.41 2.11 -2.79
CA PHE A 226 14.48 3.12 -2.81
C PHE A 226 14.91 3.54 -4.21
N GLU A 227 14.46 2.83 -5.25
CA GLU A 227 14.73 3.12 -6.66
C GLU A 227 13.59 3.95 -7.28
N ILE A 228 12.40 3.90 -6.68
CA ILE A 228 11.25 4.71 -7.07
C ILE A 228 11.39 6.12 -6.48
N ASP A 229 11.21 7.13 -7.32
CA ASP A 229 11.07 8.51 -6.85
C ASP A 229 9.82 8.64 -5.95
N SER A 230 10.03 9.01 -4.68
CA SER A 230 8.98 9.18 -3.67
C SER A 230 7.85 10.13 -4.09
N ARG A 231 8.05 11.00 -5.09
CA ARG A 231 6.97 11.81 -5.67
C ARG A 231 5.81 10.95 -6.17
N TRP A 232 6.08 9.79 -6.77
CA TRP A 232 5.04 8.86 -7.23
C TRP A 232 4.19 8.30 -6.08
N LEU A 233 4.82 8.05 -4.93
CA LEU A 233 4.12 7.59 -3.73
C LEU A 233 3.18 8.69 -3.21
N VAL A 234 3.64 9.95 -3.22
CA VAL A 234 2.85 11.12 -2.82
C VAL A 234 1.68 11.35 -3.78
N GLU A 235 1.92 11.32 -5.09
CA GLU A 235 0.86 11.52 -6.10
C GLU A 235 -0.21 10.42 -6.01
N ALA A 236 0.19 9.15 -5.95
CA ALA A 236 -0.75 8.04 -5.79
C ALA A 236 -1.52 8.13 -4.46
N ALA A 237 -0.87 8.52 -3.36
CA ALA A 237 -1.51 8.72 -2.07
C ALA A 237 -2.52 9.87 -2.10
N ALA A 238 -2.22 10.97 -2.79
CA ALA A 238 -3.11 12.11 -2.93
C ALA A 238 -4.40 11.73 -3.65
N ARG A 239 -4.28 10.98 -4.75
CA ARG A 239 -5.43 10.43 -5.49
C ARG A 239 -6.29 9.47 -4.68
N ARG A 240 -5.71 8.75 -3.71
CA ARG A 240 -6.48 7.93 -2.77
C ARG A 240 -7.13 8.78 -1.68
N GLN A 241 -6.41 9.79 -1.18
CA GLN A 241 -6.82 10.57 -0.01
C GLN A 241 -8.13 11.34 -0.21
N LYS A 242 -8.45 11.74 -1.45
CA LYS A 242 -9.73 12.38 -1.80
C LYS A 242 -10.96 11.52 -1.50
N TRP A 243 -10.79 10.20 -1.41
CA TRP A 243 -11.86 9.25 -1.12
C TRP A 243 -11.89 8.76 0.34
N ILE A 244 -10.79 8.97 1.08
CA ILE A 244 -10.60 8.43 2.43
C ILE A 244 -11.04 9.46 3.48
N ASP A 245 -12.02 9.09 4.30
CA ASP A 245 -12.55 9.96 5.37
C ASP A 245 -11.59 10.13 6.56
N GLN A 246 -10.75 9.13 6.86
CA GLN A 246 -9.60 9.26 7.78
C GLN A 246 -8.33 9.57 6.99
N ALA A 247 -7.28 8.75 7.10
CA ALA A 247 -5.98 8.97 6.46
C ALA A 247 -5.35 7.64 6.01
N GLN A 248 -4.10 7.71 5.55
CA GLN A 248 -3.31 6.54 5.14
C GLN A 248 -1.90 6.61 5.73
N SER A 249 -1.39 5.47 6.20
CA SER A 249 0.00 5.33 6.62
C SER A 249 0.91 5.31 5.40
N LEU A 250 1.45 6.47 5.03
CA LEU A 250 2.32 6.64 3.87
C LEU A 250 3.79 6.71 4.30
N ASN A 251 4.54 5.62 4.11
CA ASN A 251 5.99 5.68 4.21
C ASN A 251 6.59 6.39 2.99
N LEU A 252 7.72 7.06 3.21
CA LEU A 252 8.53 7.68 2.16
C LEU A 252 9.93 7.05 2.19
N TYR A 253 10.52 6.88 1.01
CA TYR A 253 11.77 6.15 0.84
C TYR A 253 12.77 7.02 0.08
N LEU A 254 13.95 7.21 0.66
CA LEU A 254 15.04 7.95 0.04
C LEU A 254 16.34 7.18 0.24
N ALA A 255 16.99 6.76 -0.84
CA ALA A 255 18.29 6.09 -0.73
C ALA A 255 19.30 6.99 0.02
N GLU A 256 19.47 8.22 -0.45
CA GLU A 256 20.30 9.24 0.18
C GLU A 256 19.43 10.45 0.55
N PRO A 257 19.20 10.72 1.84
CA PRO A 257 18.39 11.85 2.26
C PRO A 257 19.19 13.17 2.19
N ASP A 258 18.66 14.16 1.47
CA ASP A 258 19.16 15.53 1.47
C ASP A 258 18.05 16.54 1.82
N GLY A 259 18.44 17.68 2.41
CA GLY A 259 17.52 18.73 2.85
C GLY A 259 16.60 19.25 1.74
N PRO A 260 17.13 19.66 0.57
CA PRO A 260 16.32 20.08 -0.58
C PRO A 260 15.31 19.04 -1.07
N THR A 261 15.67 17.76 -1.09
CA THR A 261 14.77 16.67 -1.51
C THR A 261 13.67 16.44 -0.49
N LEU A 262 13.99 16.45 0.81
CA LEU A 262 12.99 16.38 1.87
C LEU A 262 12.00 17.55 1.81
N ASP A 263 12.51 18.78 1.66
CA ASP A 263 11.69 19.98 1.53
C ASP A 263 10.71 19.87 0.36
N ARG A 264 11.18 19.43 -0.82
CA ARG A 264 10.34 19.22 -2.00
C ARG A 264 9.26 18.16 -1.77
N ILE A 265 9.59 17.02 -1.18
CA ILE A 265 8.65 15.90 -0.99
C ILE A 265 7.57 16.26 0.03
N TYR A 266 7.93 16.85 1.17
CA TYR A 266 6.96 17.23 2.19
C TYR A 266 6.09 18.41 1.75
N LYS A 267 6.65 19.39 1.02
CA LYS A 267 5.84 20.45 0.39
C LYS A 267 4.88 19.87 -0.64
N LEU A 268 5.34 18.95 -1.49
CA LEU A 268 4.45 18.27 -2.43
C LEU A 268 3.31 17.53 -1.71
N ALA A 269 3.61 16.76 -0.66
CA ALA A 269 2.60 16.06 0.13
C ALA A 269 1.54 17.03 0.70
N TRP A 270 2.00 18.18 1.20
CA TRP A 270 1.12 19.21 1.71
C TRP A 270 0.29 19.88 0.61
N VAL A 271 0.90 20.30 -0.52
CA VAL A 271 0.25 20.89 -1.70
C VAL A 271 -0.83 19.96 -2.24
N ARG A 272 -0.56 18.65 -2.28
CA ARG A 272 -1.48 17.60 -2.70
C ARG A 272 -2.58 17.26 -1.68
N GLY A 273 -2.63 17.95 -0.54
CA GLY A 273 -3.71 17.80 0.44
C GLY A 273 -3.64 16.52 1.28
N LEU A 274 -2.45 15.89 1.40
CA LEU A 274 -2.30 14.73 2.27
C LEU A 274 -2.48 15.11 3.74
N LYS A 275 -3.15 14.22 4.48
CA LYS A 275 -3.37 14.39 5.92
C LYS A 275 -2.19 13.91 6.76
N THR A 276 -1.47 12.89 6.29
CA THR A 276 -0.39 12.23 7.03
C THR A 276 0.73 11.74 6.13
N THR A 277 1.96 11.88 6.59
CA THR A 277 3.10 11.02 6.24
C THR A 277 3.42 10.12 7.44
N TYR A 278 4.21 9.07 7.24
CA TYR A 278 4.54 8.11 8.28
C TYR A 278 6.06 8.03 8.53
N TYR A 279 6.72 6.90 8.26
CA TYR A 279 8.18 6.83 8.38
C TYR A 279 8.86 7.39 7.13
N LEU A 280 9.95 8.11 7.35
CA LEU A 280 11.00 8.27 6.35
C LEU A 280 11.98 7.11 6.50
N ARG A 281 12.16 6.32 5.45
CA ARG A 281 13.12 5.22 5.37
C ARG A 281 14.30 5.66 4.52
N THR A 282 15.51 5.44 5.02
CA THR A 282 16.75 5.78 4.32
C THR A 282 17.70 4.59 4.29
N LEU A 283 18.52 4.49 3.24
CA LEU A 283 19.63 3.54 3.25
C LEU A 283 20.76 4.12 4.10
N GLY A 284 21.33 3.31 4.99
CA GLY A 284 22.52 3.71 5.73
C GLY A 284 23.74 3.74 4.80
N ALA A 285 24.67 4.67 5.02
CA ALA A 285 25.87 4.84 4.18
C ALA A 285 26.69 3.54 4.00
N THR A 286 26.68 2.63 4.98
CA THR A 286 27.38 1.35 4.95
C THR A 286 26.74 0.28 4.06
N HIS A 287 25.47 0.41 3.67
CA HIS A 287 24.85 -0.54 2.74
C HIS A 287 25.35 -0.35 1.29
N MET A 288 25.83 0.84 0.94
CA MET A 288 26.37 1.15 -0.40
C MET A 288 27.82 0.68 -0.59
N GLU A 289 28.56 0.39 0.47
CA GLU A 289 29.98 -0.03 0.33
C GLU A 289 30.12 -1.44 -0.27
N LYS A 290 29.08 -2.28 -0.22
CA LYS A 290 29.10 -3.59 -0.88
C LYS A 290 29.06 -3.51 -2.41
N THR A 291 28.51 -2.43 -2.97
CA THR A 291 28.41 -2.21 -4.42
C THR A 291 29.69 -1.63 -5.04
N GLY A 292 30.71 -1.33 -4.22
CA GLY A 292 31.95 -0.67 -4.66
C GLY A 292 33.18 -1.57 -4.85
N SER A 293 33.14 -2.85 -4.47
CA SER A 293 34.32 -3.72 -4.58
C SER A 293 34.47 -4.33 -5.98
N ARG A 294 34.88 -3.50 -6.94
CA ARG A 294 35.65 -3.97 -8.09
C ARG A 294 37.08 -4.23 -7.61
N ASP A 295 37.34 -5.40 -7.01
CA ASP A 295 38.69 -5.94 -7.10
C ASP A 295 38.77 -7.47 -6.96
N THR A 296 39.51 -8.04 -7.92
CA THR A 296 40.07 -9.40 -8.00
C THR A 296 39.14 -10.61 -8.14
N LEU A 297 39.19 -11.19 -9.35
CA LEU A 297 38.84 -12.57 -9.68
C LEU A 297 39.47 -13.56 -8.69
N ALA A 298 38.66 -14.18 -7.83
CA ALA A 298 39.01 -15.41 -7.13
C ALA A 298 38.20 -16.57 -7.73
N ARG A 299 38.91 -17.61 -8.17
CA ARG A 299 38.36 -18.84 -8.75
C ARG A 299 37.42 -19.55 -7.77
N PRO A 300 36.37 -20.25 -8.22
CA PRO A 300 35.50 -21.02 -7.34
C PRO A 300 36.19 -22.33 -6.90
N ASP A 301 36.11 -22.63 -5.60
CA ASP A 301 36.41 -23.94 -5.03
C ASP A 301 35.40 -25.00 -5.51
N PRO A 302 35.78 -26.26 -5.75
CA PRO A 302 34.93 -27.22 -6.45
C PRO A 302 33.95 -28.02 -5.57
N GLU A 303 33.81 -27.74 -4.28
CA GLU A 303 33.07 -28.61 -3.35
C GLU A 303 32.14 -27.84 -2.40
N ALA A 304 31.04 -27.32 -2.94
CA ALA A 304 29.88 -26.96 -2.12
C ALA A 304 28.62 -27.54 -2.78
N GLU A 305 28.09 -28.61 -2.20
CA GLU A 305 26.83 -29.23 -2.63
C GLU A 305 25.69 -28.19 -2.53
N SER A 306 24.99 -28.01 -3.65
CA SER A 306 23.80 -27.18 -3.75
C SER A 306 22.63 -27.81 -2.97
N PRO A 307 21.96 -27.10 -2.05
CA PRO A 307 20.77 -27.65 -1.40
C PRO A 307 19.61 -27.73 -2.39
N ALA A 308 18.90 -28.86 -2.35
CA ALA A 308 17.80 -29.17 -3.25
C ALA A 308 16.62 -28.19 -3.11
N VAL A 309 16.18 -27.65 -4.24
CA VAL A 309 15.00 -26.79 -4.36
C VAL A 309 13.74 -27.66 -4.30
N CYS A 310 12.99 -27.59 -3.20
CA CYS A 310 11.68 -28.27 -3.10
C CYS A 310 10.54 -27.37 -3.61
N SER A 311 9.64 -27.98 -4.39
CA SER A 311 8.39 -27.37 -4.85
C SER A 311 7.29 -27.60 -3.81
N VAL A 312 6.51 -26.56 -3.52
CA VAL A 312 5.34 -26.61 -2.59
C VAL A 312 4.23 -27.56 -3.09
N LEU A 313 4.35 -28.11 -4.30
CA LEU A 313 3.35 -29.00 -4.91
C LEU A 313 3.68 -30.50 -4.77
N ASP A 314 4.79 -30.86 -4.11
CA ASP A 314 5.19 -32.26 -3.94
C ASP A 314 4.63 -32.86 -2.62
N PRO A 315 3.65 -33.78 -2.67
CA PRO A 315 3.01 -34.35 -1.49
C PRO A 315 3.86 -35.39 -0.74
N ASP A 316 4.98 -35.86 -1.30
CA ASP A 316 5.84 -36.90 -0.68
C ASP A 316 7.15 -36.32 -0.08
N CYS A 317 7.26 -35.00 0.04
CA CYS A 317 8.45 -34.36 0.61
C CYS A 317 8.44 -34.40 2.16
N GLU A 318 9.33 -35.21 2.75
CA GLU A 318 9.52 -35.34 4.22
C GLU A 318 9.90 -34.03 4.94
N ALA A 319 10.28 -32.97 4.21
CA ALA A 319 10.61 -31.65 4.78
C ALA A 319 9.40 -30.75 5.06
N CYS A 320 8.18 -31.15 4.65
CA CYS A 320 6.94 -30.39 4.84
C CYS A 320 6.02 -30.95 5.94
N GLN A 321 6.45 -31.93 6.73
CA GLN A 321 5.76 -32.40 7.94
C GLN A 321 6.22 -31.69 9.21
#